data_AF-A0A6F9BCC8-F1
#
_entry.id   AF-A0A6F9BCC8-F1
#
_cell.length_a   1.000
_cell.length_b   1.000
_cell.length_c   1.000
_cell.angle_alpha   90.00
_cell.angle_beta   90.00
_cell.angle_gamma   90.00
#
_symmetry.space_group_name_H-M   'P 1'
#
loop_
_entity.id
_entity.type
_entity.pdbx_description
1 polymer ?
#
loop_
_entity_poly.entity_id
_entity_poly.type
_entity_poly.pdbx_seq_one_letter_code
_entity_poly.pdbx_strand_id
1 'polypeptide(L)'
;MDTLQENGLPPSPAHNIPVCESTAKELGVCGTPHKTKGKNGLTERSSPVNNVTAEFGDQLKVPSVNAPAPSTTPLGLPGVMDEEGRVDESRLRMHIFKNGGVSPSERGPVWRFLFGMYPCSSTSLERPLLQEQLKVRYHAMKRKWQQLFPAAVRLRLNGTDAELVAAVQYFDVRQERVKLQAQNQSDEVRERLSFLELQAQVLFERVTFDLEELQEAIRIIDKDVPRTDRDLPYYS
;
A
#
# COMPACT_ATOMS: atom_id res chain seq x y z
N MET A 1 -36.18 46.26 -34.82
CA MET A 1 -36.65 47.20 -33.79
C MET A 1 -36.23 46.59 -32.47
N ASP A 2 -35.37 47.33 -31.75
CA ASP A 2 -34.92 47.14 -30.35
C ASP A 2 -33.96 45.95 -30.06
N THR A 3 -32.84 46.06 -29.33
CA THR A 3 -31.90 47.12 -28.93
C THR A 3 -30.65 46.41 -28.37
N LEU A 4 -29.48 47.04 -28.44
CA LEU A 4 -28.18 46.62 -27.88
C LEU A 4 -28.21 46.47 -26.35
N GLN A 5 -27.43 45.54 -25.78
CA GLN A 5 -26.42 45.91 -24.76
C GLN A 5 -25.38 44.81 -24.45
N GLU A 6 -24.12 45.24 -24.59
CA GLU A 6 -22.86 44.70 -24.09
C GLU A 6 -22.74 44.90 -22.56
N ASN A 7 -21.67 44.34 -21.95
CA ASN A 7 -21.13 44.48 -20.58
C ASN A 7 -21.41 43.25 -19.70
N GLY A 8 -20.46 42.63 -18.99
CA GLY A 8 -19.06 42.91 -18.74
C GLY A 8 -18.55 41.86 -17.73
N LEU A 9 -17.28 41.49 -17.85
CA LEU A 9 -16.55 40.52 -17.02
C LEU A 9 -16.35 41.04 -15.58
N PRO A 10 -16.58 40.26 -14.51
CA PRO A 10 -16.06 40.58 -13.19
C PRO A 10 -14.65 39.99 -12.95
N PRO A 11 -13.77 40.72 -12.24
CA PRO A 11 -12.33 40.46 -12.15
C PRO A 11 -11.94 39.38 -11.12
N SER A 12 -10.80 38.73 -11.40
CA SER A 12 -10.04 37.89 -10.46
C SER A 12 -9.63 38.63 -9.19
N PRO A 13 -9.73 38.00 -8.00
CA PRO A 13 -9.05 38.50 -6.82
C PRO A 13 -7.61 37.97 -6.78
N ALA A 14 -6.64 38.87 -7.01
CA ALA A 14 -5.28 38.71 -6.55
C ALA A 14 -5.25 38.85 -5.02
N HIS A 15 -4.61 37.91 -4.32
CA HIS A 15 -4.16 38.11 -2.94
C HIS A 15 -2.67 37.80 -2.83
N ASN A 16 -1.96 38.78 -2.29
CA ASN A 16 -0.53 38.84 -2.12
C ASN A 16 -0.03 37.89 -1.01
N ILE A 17 0.93 37.06 -1.41
CA ILE A 17 2.14 36.52 -0.76
C ILE A 17 2.38 36.85 0.74
N PRO A 18 2.92 35.88 1.52
CA PRO A 18 4.29 36.07 2.01
C PRO A 18 5.21 34.88 1.71
N VAL A 19 6.36 35.21 1.12
CA VAL A 19 7.56 34.40 1.00
C VAL A 19 8.04 34.14 2.43
N CYS A 20 8.22 32.88 2.79
CA CYS A 20 8.92 32.49 4.01
C CYS A 20 10.21 31.79 3.61
N GLU A 21 11.27 32.58 3.43
CA GLU A 21 12.64 32.12 3.55
C GLU A 21 12.95 31.88 5.04
N SER A 22 13.42 30.69 5.38
CA SER A 22 14.33 30.46 6.51
C SER A 22 14.84 29.02 6.45
N THR A 23 16.06 28.86 5.93
CA THR A 23 17.28 28.65 6.73
C THR A 23 17.32 27.29 7.41
N ALA A 24 18.14 26.42 6.81
CA ALA A 24 18.65 25.20 7.40
C ALA A 24 19.27 25.53 8.77
N LYS A 25 18.68 24.98 9.83
CA LYS A 25 19.31 24.89 11.15
C LYS A 25 19.82 23.48 11.33
N GLU A 26 21.11 23.39 11.09
CA GLU A 26 22.05 22.40 11.56
C GLU A 26 21.74 22.02 13.02
N LEU A 27 21.30 20.78 13.26
CA LEU A 27 21.27 20.19 14.60
C LEU A 27 22.43 19.20 14.72
N GLY A 28 23.55 19.75 15.18
CA GLY A 28 24.26 19.26 16.36
C GLY A 28 24.67 17.80 16.34
N VAL A 29 25.77 17.53 15.66
CA VAL A 29 26.68 16.41 16.00
C VAL A 29 27.41 16.77 17.30
N CYS A 30 27.37 15.87 18.29
CA CYS A 30 28.28 15.86 19.44
C CYS A 30 28.61 14.37 19.69
N GLY A 31 29.79 13.86 19.32
CA GLY A 31 31.04 13.94 20.08
C GLY A 31 31.17 12.64 20.91
N THR A 32 32.10 11.72 20.68
CA THR A 32 33.56 11.90 20.74
C THR A 32 34.31 10.68 20.16
N PRO A 33 35.58 10.85 19.73
CA PRO A 33 36.38 9.80 19.09
C PRO A 33 37.30 9.08 20.07
N HIS A 34 37.36 7.74 19.98
CA HIS A 34 38.43 6.96 20.60
C HIS A 34 39.60 6.76 19.62
N LYS A 35 40.76 7.23 20.08
CA LYS A 35 42.07 7.23 19.41
C LYS A 35 42.80 5.92 19.68
N THR A 36 43.21 5.21 18.64
CA THR A 36 44.32 4.24 18.71
C THR A 36 45.17 4.31 17.44
N LYS A 37 46.48 4.21 17.64
CA LYS A 37 47.56 4.70 16.75
C LYS A 37 48.33 3.53 16.12
N GLY A 38 48.63 3.64 14.82
CA GLY A 38 49.69 2.92 14.09
C GLY A 38 49.26 1.56 13.52
N LYS A 39 49.71 1.10 12.34
CA LYS A 39 50.94 1.36 11.58
C LYS A 39 50.73 1.08 10.08
N ASN A 40 51.66 1.59 9.27
CA ASN A 40 51.71 1.60 7.80
C ASN A 40 51.88 0.21 7.15
N GLY A 41 51.45 0.08 5.88
CA GLY A 41 51.84 -1.03 5.00
C GLY A 41 51.07 -1.08 3.67
N LEU A 42 51.66 -0.52 2.62
CA LEU A 42 51.27 -0.64 1.21
C LEU A 42 51.76 -1.98 0.65
N THR A 43 50.93 -2.80 -0.02
CA THR A 43 51.34 -3.74 -1.09
C THR A 43 50.10 -4.25 -1.85
N GLU A 44 50.25 -4.35 -3.17
CA GLU A 44 49.27 -4.78 -4.16
C GLU A 44 48.84 -6.27 -4.09
N ARG A 45 47.72 -6.54 -4.79
CA ARG A 45 47.46 -7.73 -5.63
C ARG A 45 47.14 -9.06 -4.94
N SER A 46 45.88 -9.45 -5.09
CA SER A 46 45.40 -10.69 -5.76
C SER A 46 44.16 -11.25 -5.07
N SER A 47 43.12 -11.49 -5.88
CA SER A 47 42.01 -12.36 -5.53
C SER A 47 42.51 -13.76 -5.19
N PRO A 48 41.78 -14.47 -4.32
CA PRO A 48 41.39 -15.82 -4.70
C PRO A 48 39.88 -16.05 -4.52
N VAL A 49 39.33 -16.66 -5.56
CA VAL A 49 38.08 -17.41 -5.58
C VAL A 49 38.06 -18.37 -4.40
N ASN A 50 37.07 -18.25 -3.52
CA ASN A 50 36.73 -19.28 -2.55
C ASN A 50 35.23 -19.54 -2.62
N ASN A 51 34.89 -20.66 -3.24
CA ASN A 51 33.56 -21.23 -3.25
C ASN A 51 33.27 -21.76 -1.84
N VAL A 52 32.52 -21.01 -1.05
CA VAL A 52 32.00 -21.50 0.23
C VAL A 52 30.61 -22.05 -0.03
N THR A 53 30.53 -23.38 -0.10
CA THR A 53 29.31 -24.16 -0.02
C THR A 53 28.69 -23.89 1.36
N ALA A 54 27.75 -22.95 1.43
CA ALA A 54 26.95 -22.72 2.62
C ALA A 54 25.77 -23.70 2.59
N GLU A 55 25.92 -24.77 3.37
CA GLU A 55 24.85 -25.64 3.84
C GLU A 55 23.83 -24.77 4.60
N PHE A 56 22.79 -24.28 3.92
CA PHE A 56 21.68 -23.58 4.55
C PHE A 56 20.75 -24.59 5.20
N GLY A 57 20.81 -24.63 6.53
CA GLY A 57 19.91 -25.40 7.38
C GLY A 57 18.43 -25.08 7.16
N ASP A 58 17.62 -26.08 7.51
CA ASP A 58 16.16 -26.16 7.48
C ASP A 58 15.40 -24.85 7.19
N GLN A 59 14.96 -24.73 5.94
CA GLN A 59 13.84 -23.86 5.62
C GLN A 59 12.60 -24.40 6.33
N LEU A 60 12.20 -23.73 7.41
CA LEU A 60 10.80 -23.66 7.79
C LEU A 60 10.01 -23.20 6.56
N LYS A 61 9.36 -24.17 5.92
CA LYS A 61 8.52 -23.98 4.73
C LYS A 61 7.33 -23.11 5.12
N VAL A 62 7.52 -21.80 5.08
CA VAL A 62 6.41 -20.84 5.15
C VAL A 62 5.42 -21.23 4.05
N PRO A 63 4.12 -21.40 4.37
CA PRO A 63 3.14 -21.80 3.40
C PRO A 63 3.17 -20.81 2.23
N SER A 64 3.30 -21.34 1.02
CA SER A 64 3.18 -20.57 -0.21
C SER A 64 1.89 -19.77 -0.14
N VAL A 65 2.02 -18.44 -0.03
CA VAL A 65 0.88 -17.52 -0.12
C VAL A 65 0.33 -17.68 -1.53
N ASN A 66 -0.67 -18.54 -1.68
CA ASN A 66 -1.34 -18.77 -2.94
C ASN A 66 -1.74 -17.41 -3.51
N ALA A 67 -1.41 -17.18 -4.79
CA ALA A 67 -1.85 -15.98 -5.49
C ALA A 67 -3.37 -15.83 -5.32
N PRO A 68 -3.87 -14.61 -5.06
CA PRO A 68 -5.29 -14.40 -4.85
C PRO A 68 -6.06 -14.93 -6.07
N ALA A 69 -7.05 -15.79 -5.81
CA ALA A 69 -7.86 -16.40 -6.86
C ALA A 69 -8.46 -15.32 -7.78
N PRO A 70 -8.45 -15.53 -9.11
CA PRO A 70 -8.88 -14.52 -10.06
C PRO A 70 -10.32 -14.09 -9.79
N SER A 71 -10.64 -12.83 -10.07
CA SER A 71 -11.96 -12.23 -9.86
C SER A 71 -13.10 -12.91 -10.63
N THR A 72 -12.76 -13.74 -11.61
CA THR A 72 -13.68 -14.50 -12.45
C THR A 72 -14.00 -15.89 -11.90
N THR A 73 -13.30 -16.37 -10.86
CA THR A 73 -13.51 -17.71 -10.30
C THR A 73 -14.95 -17.83 -9.77
N PRO A 74 -15.76 -18.77 -10.28
CA PRO A 74 -17.08 -19.05 -9.72
C PRO A 74 -16.98 -19.49 -8.26
N LEU A 75 -18.00 -19.20 -7.46
CA LEU A 75 -18.09 -19.73 -6.11
C LEU A 75 -18.39 -21.23 -6.18
N GLY A 76 -17.67 -22.04 -5.42
CA GLY A 76 -17.92 -23.48 -5.29
C GLY A 76 -19.19 -23.82 -4.49
N LEU A 77 -20.11 -22.87 -4.32
CA LEU A 77 -21.31 -22.98 -3.50
C LEU A 77 -22.54 -23.28 -4.38
N PRO A 78 -23.12 -24.49 -4.32
CA PRO A 78 -24.23 -24.87 -5.18
C PRO A 78 -25.44 -23.95 -5.03
N GLY A 79 -25.94 -23.44 -6.16
CA GLY A 79 -27.17 -22.63 -6.22
C GLY A 79 -27.07 -21.24 -5.60
N VAL A 80 -25.86 -20.77 -5.27
CA VAL A 80 -25.63 -19.39 -4.78
C VAL A 80 -25.37 -18.42 -5.93
N MET A 81 -24.86 -18.92 -7.06
CA MET A 81 -24.42 -18.13 -8.20
C MET A 81 -25.21 -18.53 -9.45
N ASP A 82 -25.54 -17.57 -10.31
CA ASP A 82 -26.15 -17.82 -11.62
C ASP A 82 -25.10 -18.06 -12.72
N GLU A 83 -25.55 -18.31 -13.95
CA GLU A 83 -24.70 -18.61 -15.12
C GLU A 83 -23.83 -17.40 -15.51
N GLU A 84 -24.31 -16.18 -15.29
CA GLU A 84 -23.58 -14.93 -15.53
C GLU A 84 -22.59 -14.59 -14.41
N GLY A 85 -22.67 -15.31 -13.29
CA GLY A 85 -21.82 -15.13 -12.13
C GLY A 85 -22.31 -14.12 -11.10
N ARG A 86 -23.58 -13.73 -11.09
CA ARG A 86 -24.18 -12.93 -10.03
C ARG A 86 -24.50 -13.82 -8.83
N VAL A 87 -24.48 -13.23 -7.65
CA VAL A 87 -24.64 -13.94 -6.37
C VAL A 87 -26.00 -13.61 -5.78
N ASP A 88 -26.76 -14.64 -5.42
CA ASP A 88 -27.94 -14.50 -4.56
C ASP A 88 -27.48 -14.31 -3.11
N GLU A 89 -27.55 -13.06 -2.62
CA GLU A 89 -27.13 -12.67 -1.28
C GLU A 89 -27.84 -13.45 -0.18
N SER A 90 -29.14 -13.73 -0.36
CA SER A 90 -29.95 -14.43 0.63
C SER A 90 -29.51 -15.89 0.72
N ARG A 91 -29.28 -16.54 -0.42
CA ARG A 91 -28.76 -17.91 -0.47
C ARG A 91 -27.33 -18.01 0.04
N LEU A 92 -26.47 -17.05 -0.29
CA LEU A 92 -25.10 -17.00 0.21
C LEU A 92 -25.08 -16.95 1.74
N ARG A 93 -25.83 -16.01 2.33
CA ARG A 93 -25.92 -15.86 3.78
C ARG A 93 -26.50 -17.12 4.42
N MET A 94 -27.61 -17.64 3.87
CA MET A 94 -28.23 -18.86 4.35
C MET A 94 -27.25 -20.05 4.34
N HIS A 95 -26.45 -20.20 3.28
CA HIS A 95 -25.43 -21.24 3.17
C HIS A 95 -24.38 -21.11 4.27
N ILE A 96 -23.83 -19.90 4.47
CA ILE A 96 -22.82 -19.62 5.50
C ILE A 96 -23.37 -19.95 6.89
N PHE A 97 -24.58 -19.50 7.21
CA PHE A 97 -25.16 -19.71 8.53
C PHE A 97 -25.51 -21.18 8.79
N LYS A 98 -26.10 -21.88 7.82
CA LYS A 98 -26.49 -23.29 7.98
C LYS A 98 -25.30 -24.23 8.10
N ASN A 99 -24.23 -23.95 7.36
CA ASN A 99 -23.06 -24.83 7.31
C ASN A 99 -21.97 -24.46 8.32
N GLY A 100 -22.25 -23.49 9.22
CA GLY A 100 -21.28 -23.04 10.23
C GLY A 100 -20.08 -22.28 9.66
N GLY A 101 -20.21 -21.72 8.45
CA GLY A 101 -19.16 -20.98 7.75
C GLY A 101 -18.95 -21.44 6.31
N VAL A 102 -17.78 -21.09 5.77
CA VAL A 102 -17.30 -21.49 4.44
C VAL A 102 -15.91 -22.12 4.55
N SER A 103 -15.63 -23.06 3.64
CA SER A 103 -14.33 -23.74 3.57
C SER A 103 -13.20 -22.73 3.33
N PRO A 104 -11.96 -23.00 3.79
CA PRO A 104 -10.85 -22.07 3.65
C PRO A 104 -10.55 -21.62 2.22
N SER A 105 -10.79 -22.49 1.23
CA SER A 105 -10.60 -22.17 -0.20
C SER A 105 -11.62 -21.15 -0.73
N GLU A 106 -12.85 -21.19 -0.23
CA GLU A 106 -13.95 -20.32 -0.68
C GLU A 106 -14.00 -18.98 0.06
N ARG A 107 -13.32 -18.85 1.21
CA ARG A 107 -13.33 -17.63 2.03
C ARG A 107 -12.95 -16.39 1.24
N GLY A 108 -11.84 -16.44 0.51
CA GLY A 108 -11.35 -15.30 -0.27
C GLY A 108 -12.42 -14.77 -1.24
N PRO A 109 -12.94 -15.62 -2.15
CA PRO A 109 -14.03 -15.25 -3.04
C PRO A 109 -15.30 -14.77 -2.34
N VAL A 110 -15.79 -15.51 -1.34
CA VAL A 110 -17.03 -15.19 -0.62
C VAL A 110 -16.94 -13.85 0.13
N TRP A 111 -15.81 -13.59 0.78
CA TRP A 111 -15.60 -12.36 1.56
C TRP A 111 -15.64 -11.10 0.69
N ARG A 112 -15.24 -11.19 -0.59
CA ARG A 112 -15.36 -10.06 -1.52
C ARG A 112 -16.80 -9.61 -1.70
N PHE A 113 -17.79 -10.52 -1.61
CA PHE A 113 -19.20 -10.17 -1.63
C PHE A 113 -19.70 -9.73 -0.25
N LEU A 114 -19.33 -10.45 0.82
CA LEU A 114 -19.78 -10.11 2.18
C LEU A 114 -19.36 -8.71 2.63
N PHE A 115 -18.14 -8.30 2.28
CA PHE A 115 -17.61 -6.98 2.61
C PHE A 115 -17.97 -5.92 1.56
N GLY A 116 -18.79 -6.25 0.56
CA GLY A 116 -19.23 -5.30 -0.46
C GLY A 116 -18.12 -4.82 -1.39
N MET A 117 -17.01 -5.56 -1.51
CA MET A 117 -16.01 -5.27 -2.56
C MET A 117 -16.62 -5.45 -3.95
N TYR A 118 -17.47 -6.46 -4.12
CA TYR A 118 -18.28 -6.67 -5.31
C TYR A 118 -19.76 -6.65 -4.96
N PRO A 119 -20.59 -5.90 -5.72
CA PRO A 119 -22.03 -6.03 -5.62
C PRO A 119 -22.45 -7.46 -5.93
N CYS A 120 -23.43 -7.99 -5.21
CA CYS A 120 -24.02 -9.30 -5.49
C CYS A 120 -24.62 -9.37 -6.91
N SER A 121 -25.06 -8.24 -7.47
CA SER A 121 -25.56 -8.13 -8.84
C SER A 121 -24.47 -8.12 -9.92
N SER A 122 -23.17 -8.06 -9.56
CA SER A 122 -22.08 -7.97 -10.53
C SER A 122 -21.82 -9.30 -11.24
N THR A 123 -21.55 -9.23 -12.54
CA THR A 123 -21.26 -10.41 -13.35
C THR A 123 -19.78 -10.80 -13.27
N SER A 124 -19.46 -12.04 -13.65
CA SER A 124 -18.07 -12.50 -13.75
C SER A 124 -17.22 -11.65 -14.70
N LEU A 125 -17.82 -11.08 -15.75
CA LEU A 125 -17.14 -10.25 -16.74
C LEU A 125 -16.88 -8.82 -16.24
N GLU A 126 -17.74 -8.29 -15.35
CA GLU A 126 -17.57 -6.95 -14.76
C GLU A 126 -16.51 -6.92 -13.66
N ARG A 127 -16.37 -8.01 -12.89
CA ARG A 127 -15.49 -8.04 -11.71
C ARG A 127 -14.00 -7.74 -11.97
N PRO A 128 -13.38 -8.14 -13.09
CA PRO A 128 -12.03 -7.71 -13.42
C PRO A 128 -11.87 -6.18 -13.50
N LEU A 129 -12.84 -5.48 -14.10
CA LEU A 129 -12.85 -4.03 -14.16
C LEU A 129 -13.07 -3.41 -12.77
N LEU A 130 -14.01 -3.95 -11.98
CA LEU A 130 -14.22 -3.51 -10.60
C LEU A 130 -12.95 -3.66 -9.75
N GLN A 131 -12.24 -4.78 -9.89
CA GLN A 131 -10.98 -5.00 -9.19
C GLN A 131 -9.92 -3.96 -9.58
N GLU A 132 -9.80 -3.66 -10.87
CA GLU A 132 -8.87 -2.65 -11.37
C GLU A 132 -9.22 -1.25 -10.86
N GLN A 133 -10.50 -0.87 -10.89
CA GLN A 133 -11.00 0.37 -10.30
C GLN A 133 -10.66 0.47 -8.81
N LEU A 134 -10.92 -0.57 -8.03
CA LEU A 134 -10.58 -0.61 -6.61
C LEU A 134 -9.07 -0.47 -6.38
N LYS A 135 -8.26 -1.14 -7.21
CA LYS A 135 -6.78 -1.05 -7.13
C LYS A 135 -6.30 0.37 -7.42
N VAL A 136 -6.80 1.01 -8.47
CA VAL A 136 -6.44 2.40 -8.82
C VAL A 136 -6.89 3.36 -7.73
N ARG A 137 -8.13 3.21 -7.23
CA ARG A 137 -8.65 4.00 -6.10
C ARG A 137 -7.78 3.87 -4.85
N TYR A 138 -7.41 2.64 -4.49
CA TYR A 138 -6.48 2.39 -3.39
C TYR A 138 -5.14 3.11 -3.58
N HIS A 139 -4.55 3.02 -4.77
CA HIS A 139 -3.27 3.69 -5.04
C HIS A 139 -3.39 5.21 -5.05
N ALA A 140 -4.48 5.78 -5.55
CA ALA A 140 -4.74 7.22 -5.49
C ALA A 140 -4.81 7.71 -4.03
N MET A 141 -5.62 7.06 -3.20
CA MET A 141 -5.69 7.35 -1.76
C MET A 141 -4.33 7.14 -1.08
N LYS A 142 -3.61 6.08 -1.47
CA LYS A 142 -2.27 5.79 -0.94
C LYS A 142 -1.30 6.92 -1.21
N ARG A 143 -1.23 7.40 -2.45
CA ARG A 143 -0.34 8.52 -2.83
C ARG A 143 -0.71 9.79 -2.07
N LYS A 144 -2.01 10.05 -1.89
CA LYS A 144 -2.48 11.24 -1.16
C LYS A 144 -1.94 11.27 0.27
N TRP A 145 -2.07 10.19 1.04
CA TRP A 145 -1.52 10.18 2.41
C TRP A 145 0.00 10.19 2.42
N GLN A 146 0.67 9.54 1.46
CA GLN A 146 2.14 9.54 1.38
C GLN A 146 2.70 10.95 1.14
N GLN A 147 2.00 11.79 0.37
CA GLN A 147 2.36 13.19 0.16
C GLN A 147 2.19 14.03 1.43
N LEU A 148 1.19 13.72 2.25
CA LEU A 148 0.95 14.40 3.52
C LEU A 148 1.92 13.97 4.62
N PHE A 149 2.39 12.72 4.60
CA PHE A 149 3.30 12.17 5.59
C PHE A 149 4.55 11.53 4.98
N PRO A 150 5.44 12.31 4.32
CA PRO A 150 6.64 11.75 3.67
C PRO A 150 7.54 10.98 4.63
N ALA A 151 7.62 11.42 5.90
CA ALA A 151 8.42 10.76 6.93
C ALA A 151 7.91 9.35 7.30
N ALA A 152 6.61 9.08 7.12
CA ALA A 152 5.98 7.80 7.44
C ALA A 152 6.02 6.80 6.26
N VAL A 153 6.41 7.24 5.06
CA VAL A 153 6.43 6.38 3.86
C VAL A 153 7.46 5.27 3.96
N ARG A 154 8.60 5.54 4.61
CA ARG A 154 9.70 4.59 4.74
C ARG A 154 9.97 4.32 6.20
N LEU A 155 9.92 3.05 6.58
CA LEU A 155 10.31 2.61 7.90
C LEU A 155 11.79 2.96 8.15
N ARG A 156 12.07 3.65 9.25
CA ARG A 156 13.45 3.90 9.69
C ARG A 156 13.93 2.67 10.44
N LEU A 157 14.98 2.04 9.92
CA LEU A 157 15.60 0.89 10.53
C LEU A 157 16.92 1.29 11.18
N ASN A 158 17.12 0.83 12.42
CA ASN A 158 18.34 1.08 13.18
C ASN A 158 19.48 0.12 12.76
N GLY A 159 19.19 -0.81 11.85
CA GLY A 159 20.14 -1.82 11.35
C GLY A 159 20.34 -3.02 12.28
N THR A 160 19.69 -3.04 13.45
CA THR A 160 19.83 -4.10 14.45
C THR A 160 19.12 -5.40 14.07
N ASP A 161 18.04 -5.30 13.30
CA ASP A 161 17.25 -6.45 12.83
C ASP A 161 17.57 -6.75 11.36
N ALA A 162 18.40 -7.77 11.14
CA ALA A 162 18.84 -8.18 9.81
C ALA A 162 17.69 -8.72 8.94
N GLU A 163 16.72 -9.41 9.55
CA GLU A 163 15.57 -9.97 8.82
C GLU A 163 14.66 -8.86 8.32
N LEU A 164 14.39 -7.87 9.17
CA LEU A 164 13.57 -6.72 8.80
C LEU A 164 14.25 -5.85 7.74
N VAL A 165 15.57 -5.66 7.82
CA VAL A 165 16.35 -4.97 6.77
C VAL A 165 16.22 -5.71 5.44
N ALA A 166 16.38 -7.03 5.42
CA ALA A 166 16.23 -7.84 4.22
C ALA A 166 14.82 -7.76 3.63
N ALA A 167 13.78 -7.78 4.48
CA ALA A 167 12.39 -7.66 4.06
C ALA A 167 12.09 -6.31 3.37
N VAL A 168 12.63 -5.20 3.92
CA VAL A 168 12.49 -3.87 3.30
C VAL A 168 13.21 -3.80 1.96
N GLN A 169 14.42 -4.35 1.84
CA GLN A 169 15.14 -4.42 0.57
C GLN A 169 14.37 -5.22 -0.48
N TYR A 170 13.83 -6.38 -0.10
CA TYR A 170 12.99 -7.20 -0.98
C TYR A 170 11.74 -6.43 -1.45
N PHE A 171 11.11 -5.66 -0.55
CA PHE A 171 10.00 -4.79 -0.90
C PHE A 171 10.40 -3.75 -1.95
N ASP A 172 11.53 -3.07 -1.77
CA ASP A 172 12.02 -2.04 -2.69
C ASP A 172 12.29 -2.63 -4.09
N VAL A 173 12.99 -3.76 -4.17
CA VAL A 173 13.24 -4.49 -5.44
C VAL A 173 11.92 -4.88 -6.12
N ARG A 174 10.94 -5.36 -5.34
CA ARG A 174 9.62 -5.71 -5.88
C ARG A 174 8.88 -4.48 -6.42
N GLN A 175 8.98 -3.32 -5.76
CA GLN A 175 8.39 -2.08 -6.26
C GLN A 175 9.02 -1.66 -7.59
N GLU A 176 10.34 -1.76 -7.74
CA GLU A 176 11.04 -1.45 -8.98
C GLU A 176 10.59 -2.35 -10.13
N ARG A 177 10.46 -3.66 -9.89
CA ARG A 177 9.95 -4.60 -10.90
C ARG A 177 8.53 -4.25 -11.35
N VAL A 178 7.65 -3.89 -10.41
CA VAL A 178 6.28 -3.47 -10.74
C VAL A 178 6.28 -2.18 -11.57
N LYS A 179 7.15 -1.21 -11.25
CA LYS A 179 7.29 0.02 -12.05
C LYS A 179 7.79 -0.27 -13.46
N LEU A 180 8.79 -1.13 -13.61
CA LEU A 180 9.31 -1.52 -14.91
C LEU A 180 8.24 -2.25 -15.74
N GLN A 181 7.50 -3.15 -15.11
CA GLN A 181 6.38 -3.83 -15.77
C GLN A 181 5.31 -2.84 -16.23
N ALA A 182 4.98 -1.83 -15.40
CA ALA A 182 4.01 -0.80 -15.76
C ALA A 182 4.46 0.05 -16.96
N GLN A 183 5.77 0.32 -17.11
CA GLN A 183 6.32 1.03 -18.27
C GLN A 183 6.23 0.21 -19.56
N ASN A 184 6.28 -1.11 -19.46
CA ASN A 184 6.21 -2.03 -20.61
C ASN A 184 4.77 -2.41 -21.00
N GLN A 185 3.74 -1.78 -20.42
CA GLN A 185 2.35 -2.05 -20.77
C GLN A 185 1.98 -1.43 -22.12
N SER A 186 0.98 -2.02 -22.79
CA SER A 186 0.46 -1.49 -24.05
C SER A 186 -0.21 -0.12 -23.86
N ASP A 187 -0.29 0.64 -24.95
CA ASP A 187 -0.88 1.98 -24.96
C ASP A 187 -2.35 1.95 -24.51
N GLU A 188 -3.11 0.96 -24.96
CA GLU A 188 -4.52 0.74 -24.57
C GLU A 188 -4.68 0.55 -23.06
N VAL A 189 -3.82 -0.25 -22.44
CA VAL A 189 -3.86 -0.48 -20.99
C VAL A 189 -3.49 0.79 -20.24
N ARG A 190 -2.48 1.51 -20.72
CA ARG A 190 -2.04 2.77 -20.13
C ARG A 190 -3.12 3.85 -20.19
N GLU A 191 -3.83 3.97 -21.31
CA GLU A 191 -4.95 4.90 -21.47
C GLU A 191 -6.10 4.54 -20.51
N ARG A 192 -6.49 3.26 -20.46
CA ARG A 192 -7.50 2.75 -19.54
C ARG A 192 -7.15 3.07 -18.08
N LEU A 193 -5.92 2.80 -17.65
CA LEU A 193 -5.47 3.12 -16.29
C LEU A 193 -5.47 4.63 -16.02
N SER A 194 -5.09 5.44 -17.01
CA SER A 194 -5.11 6.91 -16.89
C SER A 194 -6.53 7.43 -16.68
N PHE A 195 -7.52 6.88 -17.39
CA PHE A 195 -8.92 7.23 -17.17
C PHE A 195 -9.42 6.85 -15.77
N LEU A 196 -9.10 5.63 -15.31
CA LEU A 196 -9.45 5.21 -13.95
C LEU A 196 -8.78 6.07 -12.88
N GLU A 197 -7.55 6.53 -13.13
CA GLU A 197 -6.81 7.40 -12.24
C GLU A 197 -7.48 8.78 -12.13
N LEU A 198 -7.89 9.37 -13.26
CA LEU A 198 -8.66 10.62 -13.27
C LEU A 198 -9.96 10.47 -12.47
N GLN A 199 -10.69 9.37 -12.66
CA GLN A 199 -11.90 9.08 -11.89
C GLN A 199 -11.59 9.01 -10.38
N ALA A 200 -10.52 8.31 -9.99
CA ALA A 200 -10.12 8.20 -8.60
C ALA A 200 -9.72 9.56 -8.00
N GLN A 201 -8.98 10.39 -8.75
CA GLN A 201 -8.59 11.73 -8.31
C GLN A 201 -9.83 12.59 -8.02
N VAL A 202 -10.80 12.64 -8.94
CA VAL A 202 -12.04 13.40 -8.76
C VAL A 202 -12.83 12.90 -7.54
N LEU A 203 -12.92 11.58 -7.35
CA LEU A 203 -13.61 10.99 -6.21
C LEU A 203 -12.99 11.38 -4.85
N PHE A 204 -11.66 11.41 -4.78
CA PHE A 204 -10.93 11.64 -3.53
C PHE A 204 -10.40 13.06 -3.37
N GLU A 205 -10.64 13.97 -4.32
CA GLU A 205 -10.15 15.35 -4.28
C GLU A 205 -10.57 16.04 -2.98
N ARG A 206 -11.86 15.90 -2.63
CA ARG A 206 -12.50 16.52 -1.46
C ARG A 206 -12.26 15.79 -0.15
N VAL A 207 -11.63 14.61 -0.16
CA VAL A 207 -11.36 13.85 1.07
C VAL A 207 -10.18 14.49 1.79
N THR A 208 -10.43 15.18 2.89
CA THR A 208 -9.37 15.76 3.73
C THR A 208 -8.96 14.79 4.83
N PHE A 209 -7.72 14.91 5.29
CA PHE A 209 -7.25 14.19 6.47
C PHE A 209 -7.35 15.13 7.65
N ASP A 210 -8.02 14.70 8.72
CA ASP A 210 -7.98 15.40 9.99
C ASP A 210 -6.62 15.14 10.65
N LEU A 211 -5.75 16.15 10.58
CA LEU A 211 -4.39 16.04 11.08
C LEU A 211 -4.35 16.05 12.62
N GLU A 212 -5.28 16.73 13.27
CA GLU A 212 -5.34 16.82 14.73
C GLU A 212 -5.79 15.47 15.30
N GLU A 213 -6.85 14.88 14.74
CA GLU A 213 -7.31 13.54 15.11
C GLU A 213 -6.21 12.49 14.91
N LEU A 214 -5.49 12.55 13.78
CA LEU A 214 -4.40 11.62 13.52
C LEU A 214 -3.24 11.78 14.50
N GLN A 215 -2.83 13.02 14.81
CA GLN A 215 -1.75 13.27 15.77
C GLN A 215 -2.12 12.77 17.17
N GLU A 216 -3.37 12.98 17.59
CA GLU A 216 -3.88 12.48 18.86
C GLU A 216 -3.90 10.95 18.88
N ALA A 217 -4.34 10.31 17.79
CA ALA A 217 -4.31 8.85 17.65
C ALA A 217 -2.89 8.28 17.73
N ILE A 218 -1.92 8.88 17.02
CA ILE A 218 -0.50 8.49 17.09
C ILE A 218 0.01 8.61 18.53
N ARG A 219 -0.30 9.73 19.20
CA ARG A 219 0.11 9.96 20.59
C ARG A 219 -0.49 8.93 21.56
N ILE A 220 -1.72 8.47 21.32
CA ILE A 220 -2.36 7.42 22.11
C ILE A 220 -1.62 6.09 21.88
N ILE A 221 -1.38 5.73 20.62
CA ILE A 221 -0.66 4.50 20.26
C ILE A 221 0.72 4.47 20.92
N ASP A 222 1.51 5.54 20.80
CA ASP A 222 2.85 5.62 21.39
C ASP A 222 2.84 5.44 22.91
N LYS A 223 1.78 5.88 23.59
CA LYS A 223 1.60 5.67 25.04
C LYS A 223 1.19 4.24 25.40
N ASP A 224 0.47 3.55 24.51
CA ASP A 224 -0.01 2.19 24.72
C ASP A 224 1.01 1.12 24.31
N VAL A 225 1.94 1.40 23.39
CA VAL A 225 3.00 0.46 22.98
C VAL A 225 3.73 -0.16 24.20
N PRO A 226 4.23 0.61 25.20
CA PRO A 226 4.88 0.02 26.38
C PRO A 226 3.96 -0.87 27.23
N ARG A 227 2.63 -0.69 27.16
CA ARG A 227 1.65 -1.49 27.92
C ARG A 227 1.36 -2.83 27.26
N THR A 228 1.65 -2.94 25.96
CA THR A 228 1.45 -4.15 25.17
C THR A 228 2.73 -4.94 24.95
N ASP A 229 3.83 -4.47 25.53
CA ASP A 229 5.12 -5.13 25.49
C ASP A 229 5.03 -6.48 26.24
N ARG A 230 5.25 -7.56 25.49
CA ARG A 230 5.17 -8.93 25.98
C ARG A 230 6.48 -9.41 26.60
N ASP A 231 7.55 -8.62 26.48
CA ASP A 231 8.84 -8.92 27.10
C ASP A 231 8.88 -8.46 28.58
N LEU A 232 7.77 -7.90 29.08
CA LEU A 232 7.61 -7.57 30.49
C LEU A 232 7.53 -8.84 31.35
N PRO A 233 8.15 -8.85 32.55
CA PRO A 233 8.14 -9.99 33.47
C PRO A 233 6.74 -10.48 33.89
N TYR A 234 5.70 -9.68 33.66
CA TYR A 234 4.30 -10.05 33.93
C TYR A 234 3.76 -11.09 32.93
N TYR A 235 4.34 -11.17 31.72
CA TYR A 235 3.89 -12.06 30.63
C TYR A 235 4.78 -13.29 30.41
N SER A 236 5.90 -13.39 31.15
CA SER A 236 6.85 -14.51 31.12
C SER A 236 6.44 -15.67 32.03
#